data_AF-A0A2V6QJP8-F1
#
_entry.id   AF-A0A2V6QJP8-F1
#
_cell.length_a   1.000
_cell.length_b   1.000
_cell.length_c   1.000
_cell.angle_alpha   90.00
_cell.angle_beta   90.00
_cell.angle_gamma   90.00
#
_symmetry.space_group_name_H-M   'P 1'
#
loop_
_entity.id
_entity.type
_entity.pdbx_description
1 polymer ?
#
loop_
_entity_poly.entity_id
_entity_poly.type
_entity_poly.pdbx_seq_one_letter_code
_entity_poly.pdbx_strand_id
1 'polypeptide(L)'
;MKFLCLDCDQPMKLHSTEGPDEGSLSVTFRCPECGFRVAMLTNPFETQMVRSLGVKVGGRTVPAEPFENLRATMAGGRPDAFEGTGEAGGSCPFAAALGGAESAAPASEPAAMAWEAAAAARLERIPGFIRPMAKRSIERFAAERGYATITEAVMDEARTVFGM
;
A
#
# COMPACT_ATOMS: atom_id res chain seq x y z
N MET A 1 14.60 -1.43 -8.45
CA MET A 1 15.43 -0.28 -8.01
C MET A 1 16.79 -0.32 -8.71
N LYS A 2 17.47 0.81 -8.85
CA LYS A 2 18.85 0.90 -9.39
C LYS A 2 19.77 1.37 -8.26
N PHE A 3 20.96 0.79 -8.16
CA PHE A 3 21.96 1.14 -7.14
C PHE A 3 23.27 1.58 -7.81
N LEU A 4 23.98 2.50 -7.18
CA LEU A 4 25.29 3.01 -7.62
C LEU A 4 26.32 2.63 -6.56
N CYS A 5 27.45 2.06 -6.98
CA CYS A 5 28.59 1.84 -6.11
C CYS A 5 29.37 3.14 -5.96
N LEU A 6 29.52 3.66 -4.74
CA LEU A 6 30.18 4.94 -4.50
C LEU A 6 31.69 4.89 -4.68
N ASP A 7 32.31 3.73 -4.40
CA ASP A 7 33.77 3.58 -4.53
C ASP A 7 34.24 3.53 -5.99
N CYS A 8 33.41 2.98 -6.88
CA CYS A 8 33.72 2.80 -8.31
C CYS A 8 32.97 3.78 -9.22
N ASP A 9 31.99 4.52 -8.69
CA ASP A 9 31.05 5.35 -9.44
C ASP A 9 30.37 4.59 -10.62
N GLN A 10 30.03 3.31 -10.38
CA GLN A 10 29.43 2.44 -11.39
C GLN A 10 28.04 1.94 -10.98
N PRO A 11 27.08 1.84 -11.93
CA PRO A 11 25.77 1.26 -11.65
C PRO A 11 25.91 -0.23 -11.34
N MET A 12 25.36 -0.64 -10.20
CA MET A 12 25.34 -2.04 -9.79
C MET A 12 24.39 -2.85 -10.68
N LYS A 13 24.77 -4.10 -10.95
CA LYS A 13 24.01 -5.05 -11.77
C LYS A 13 23.29 -6.06 -10.88
N LEU A 14 22.14 -6.56 -11.34
CA LEU A 14 21.49 -7.68 -10.67
C LEU A 14 22.43 -8.89 -10.70
N HIS A 15 22.62 -9.50 -9.54
CA HIS A 15 23.46 -10.66 -9.34
C HIS A 15 22.64 -11.94 -9.19
N SER A 16 21.69 -11.95 -8.26
CA SER A 16 20.81 -13.09 -8.01
C SER A 16 19.47 -12.64 -7.46
N THR A 17 18.47 -13.48 -7.69
CA THR A 17 17.16 -13.39 -7.02
C THR A 17 16.90 -14.76 -6.41
N GLU A 18 16.72 -14.83 -5.09
CA GLU A 18 16.57 -16.07 -4.33
C GLU A 18 15.28 -16.01 -3.48
N GLY A 19 14.65 -17.17 -3.26
CA GLY A 19 13.36 -17.30 -2.59
C GLY A 19 12.15 -17.41 -3.55
N PRO A 20 10.90 -17.35 -3.04
CA PRO A 20 10.54 -16.86 -1.71
C PRO A 20 10.71 -17.90 -0.59
N ASP A 21 11.55 -17.60 0.39
CA ASP A 21 11.72 -18.36 1.63
C ASP A 21 10.86 -17.71 2.72
N GLU A 22 9.98 -18.50 3.36
CA GLU A 22 8.94 -18.00 4.29
C GLU A 22 8.11 -16.82 3.72
N GLY A 23 7.95 -16.78 2.39
CA GLY A 23 7.24 -15.72 1.69
C GLY A 23 8.08 -14.48 1.36
N SER A 24 9.31 -14.35 1.87
CA SER A 24 10.21 -13.23 1.56
C SER A 24 11.07 -13.51 0.33
N LEU A 25 11.24 -12.53 -0.55
CA LEU A 25 12.11 -12.62 -1.74
C LEU A 25 13.38 -11.81 -1.48
N SER A 26 14.54 -12.39 -1.80
CA SER A 26 15.81 -11.67 -1.74
C SER A 26 16.31 -11.34 -3.15
N VAL A 27 16.74 -10.10 -3.36
CA VAL A 27 17.27 -9.61 -4.63
C VAL A 27 18.64 -8.99 -4.39
N THR A 28 19.69 -9.62 -4.90
CA THR A 28 21.08 -9.20 -4.70
C THR A 28 21.60 -8.44 -5.91
N PHE A 29 22.22 -7.29 -5.65
CA PHE A 29 22.93 -6.48 -6.64
C PHE A 29 24.43 -6.50 -6.35
N ARG A 30 25.25 -6.46 -7.42
CA ARG A 30 26.72 -6.48 -7.34
C ARG A 30 27.34 -5.37 -8.18
N CYS A 31 28.35 -4.70 -7.64
CA CYS A 31 29.22 -3.81 -8.41
C CYS A 31 30.09 -4.64 -9.38
N PRO A 32 30.11 -4.31 -10.68
CA PRO A 32 30.90 -5.08 -11.65
C PRO A 32 32.41 -4.94 -11.47
N GLU A 33 32.88 -3.87 -10.81
CA GLU A 33 34.32 -3.62 -10.63
C GLU A 33 34.86 -4.21 -9.32
N CYS A 34 34.44 -3.66 -8.17
CA CYS A 34 34.97 -4.08 -6.87
C CYS A 34 34.25 -5.30 -6.27
N GLY A 35 33.11 -5.71 -6.84
CA GLY A 35 32.34 -6.85 -6.34
C GLY A 35 31.53 -6.59 -5.06
N PHE A 36 31.44 -5.33 -4.58
CA PHE A 36 30.55 -4.96 -3.47
C PHE A 36 29.11 -5.41 -3.74
N ARG A 37 28.43 -5.91 -2.71
CA ARG A 37 27.09 -6.52 -2.81
C ARG A 37 26.12 -5.92 -1.81
N VAL A 38 24.88 -5.77 -2.25
CA VAL A 38 23.72 -5.39 -1.41
C VAL A 38 22.57 -6.32 -1.75
N ALA A 39 21.86 -6.82 -0.74
CA ALA A 39 20.66 -7.62 -0.91
C ALA A 39 19.44 -6.86 -0.37
N MET A 40 18.38 -6.81 -1.17
CA MET A 40 17.08 -6.32 -0.77
C MET A 40 16.22 -7.52 -0.37
N LEU A 41 15.73 -7.54 0.87
CA LEU A 41 14.79 -8.55 1.36
C LEU A 41 13.39 -7.95 1.38
N THR A 42 12.47 -8.53 0.61
CA THR A 42 11.08 -8.05 0.55
C THR A 42 10.25 -8.61 1.71
N ASN A 43 9.20 -7.87 2.08
CA ASN A 43 8.24 -8.35 3.07
C ASN A 43 7.43 -9.55 2.51
N PRO A 44 7.16 -10.59 3.32
CA PRO A 44 6.30 -11.69 2.93
C PRO A 44 4.94 -11.29 2.33
N PHE A 45 4.25 -10.33 2.93
CA PHE A 45 2.93 -9.87 2.47
C PHE A 45 3.01 -9.19 1.10
N GLU A 46 4.03 -8.36 0.89
CA GLU A 46 4.24 -7.67 -0.39
C GLU A 46 4.58 -8.66 -1.50
N THR A 47 5.43 -9.64 -1.21
CA THR A 47 5.84 -10.68 -2.17
C THR A 47 4.67 -11.54 -2.61
N GLN A 48 3.78 -11.90 -1.68
CA GLN A 48 2.57 -12.66 -2.01
C GLN A 48 1.61 -11.86 -2.90
N MET A 49 1.42 -10.56 -2.60
CA MET A 49 0.56 -9.69 -3.41
C MET A 49 1.11 -9.49 -4.84
N VAL A 50 2.42 -9.28 -4.98
CA VAL A 50 3.03 -9.09 -6.32
C VAL A 50 2.96 -10.38 -7.14
N ARG A 51 3.08 -11.56 -6.49
CA ARG A 51 2.91 -12.86 -7.17
C ARG A 51 1.48 -13.10 -7.63
N SER A 52 0.45 -12.72 -6.85
CA SER A 52 -0.94 -12.88 -7.29
C SER A 52 -1.30 -12.00 -8.49
N LEU A 53 -0.60 -10.87 -8.65
CA LEU A 53 -0.70 -9.98 -9.81
C LEU A 53 0.07 -10.49 -11.05
N GLY A 54 0.78 -11.63 -10.95
CA GLY A 54 1.48 -12.25 -12.08
C GLY A 54 2.71 -11.47 -12.59
N VAL A 55 3.19 -10.49 -11.82
CA VAL A 55 4.32 -9.65 -12.21
C VAL A 55 5.64 -10.36 -11.91
N LYS A 56 6.48 -10.57 -12.93
CA LYS A 56 7.83 -11.15 -12.76
C LYS A 56 8.74 -10.15 -12.04
N VAL A 57 9.20 -10.51 -10.84
CA VAL A 57 10.21 -9.75 -10.07
C VAL A 57 11.59 -10.33 -10.38
N GLY A 58 12.56 -9.49 -10.74
CA GLY A 58 13.94 -9.95 -11.01
C GLY A 58 14.64 -9.39 -12.25
N GLY A 59 14.20 -8.25 -12.80
CA GLY A 59 14.86 -7.65 -13.96
C GLY A 59 14.64 -8.44 -15.26
N ARG A 60 14.41 -7.73 -16.36
CA ARG A 60 14.14 -8.38 -17.65
C ARG A 60 15.46 -8.77 -18.32
N THR A 61 15.56 -9.99 -18.81
CA THR A 61 16.67 -10.45 -19.67
C THR A 61 16.38 -10.26 -21.16
N VAL A 62 15.13 -9.91 -21.52
CA VAL A 62 14.65 -9.70 -22.89
C VAL A 62 13.70 -8.48 -22.91
N PRO A 63 13.70 -7.64 -23.97
CA PRO A 63 12.76 -6.52 -24.09
C PRO A 63 11.29 -6.95 -24.04
N ALA A 64 10.42 -6.01 -23.69
CA ALA A 64 8.99 -6.26 -23.52
C ALA A 64 8.32 -6.61 -24.86
N GLU A 65 7.75 -7.82 -24.94
CA GLU A 65 6.96 -8.24 -26.09
C GLU A 65 5.53 -7.67 -26.01
N PRO A 66 4.90 -7.30 -27.15
CA PRO A 66 3.53 -6.83 -27.17
C PRO A 66 2.57 -7.87 -26.57
N PHE A 67 1.70 -7.39 -25.67
CA PHE A 67 0.67 -8.19 -25.01
C PHE A 67 1.20 -9.43 -24.26
N GLU A 68 2.46 -9.43 -23.79
CA GLU A 68 3.08 -10.53 -23.05
C GLU A 68 2.20 -11.04 -21.89
N ASN A 69 1.64 -10.12 -21.09
CA ASN A 69 0.77 -10.47 -19.96
C ASN A 69 -0.53 -11.16 -20.41
N LEU A 70 -1.18 -10.67 -21.47
CA LEU A 70 -2.37 -11.31 -22.02
C LEU A 70 -2.06 -12.70 -22.58
N ARG A 71 -0.91 -12.85 -23.26
CA ARG A 71 -0.47 -14.14 -23.80
C ARG A 71 -0.17 -15.14 -22.69
N ALA A 72 0.47 -14.70 -21.60
CA ALA A 72 0.72 -15.54 -20.43
C ALA A 72 -0.57 -16.00 -19.75
N THR A 73 -1.58 -15.12 -19.62
CA THR A 73 -2.89 -15.50 -19.07
C THR A 73 -3.65 -16.47 -19.96
N MET A 74 -3.54 -16.36 -21.29
CA MET A 74 -4.19 -17.29 -22.22
C MET A 74 -3.48 -18.65 -22.31
N ALA A 75 -2.16 -18.67 -22.13
CA ALA A 75 -1.38 -19.92 -22.12
C ALA A 75 -1.68 -20.81 -20.90
N GLY A 76 -2.25 -20.25 -19.84
CA GLY A 76 -2.73 -20.99 -18.66
C GLY A 76 -4.16 -21.55 -18.78
N GLY A 77 -4.81 -21.39 -19.93
CA GLY A 77 -6.17 -21.91 -20.16
C GLY A 77 -6.20 -23.45 -20.10
N ARG A 78 -7.00 -24.00 -19.19
CA ARG A 78 -7.21 -25.46 -19.10
C ARG A 78 -7.93 -25.95 -20.38
N PRO A 79 -7.46 -27.03 -21.02
CA PRO A 79 -8.05 -27.55 -22.27
C PRO A 79 -9.48 -28.07 -22.12
N ASP A 80 -9.96 -28.23 -20.88
CA ASP A 80 -11.26 -28.87 -20.57
C ASP A 80 -12.33 -27.85 -20.14
N ALA A 81 -12.10 -26.55 -20.37
CA ALA A 81 -12.98 -25.46 -19.90
C ALA A 81 -14.42 -25.49 -20.47
N PHE A 82 -14.70 -26.36 -21.44
CA PHE A 82 -16.00 -26.47 -22.10
C PHE A 82 -16.71 -27.82 -21.90
N GLU A 83 -16.15 -28.76 -21.14
CA GLU A 83 -16.78 -30.06 -20.91
C GLU A 83 -17.23 -30.17 -19.44
N GLY A 84 -18.43 -29.65 -19.18
CA GLY A 84 -19.07 -29.65 -17.88
C GLY A 84 -20.49 -29.09 -17.96
N THR A 85 -21.44 -30.02 -18.09
CA THR A 85 -22.90 -29.86 -18.15
C THR A 85 -23.48 -28.69 -17.35
N GLY A 86 -24.36 -27.93 -18.00
CA GLY A 86 -25.01 -26.76 -17.44
C GLY A 86 -25.86 -27.06 -16.20
N GLU A 87 -25.71 -26.20 -15.19
CA GLU A 87 -26.77 -25.79 -14.29
C GLU A 87 -26.47 -24.33 -13.93
N ALA A 88 -27.48 -23.47 -14.08
CA ALA A 88 -27.39 -22.04 -13.87
C ALA A 88 -27.00 -21.71 -12.43
N GLY A 89 -25.96 -20.90 -12.27
CA GLY A 89 -25.51 -20.46 -10.95
C GLY A 89 -24.29 -19.58 -11.03
N GLY A 90 -24.41 -18.44 -11.75
CA GLY A 90 -23.47 -17.33 -11.62
C GLY A 90 -23.54 -16.78 -10.20
N SER A 91 -22.85 -17.45 -9.27
CA SER A 91 -22.59 -16.98 -7.93
C SER A 91 -21.54 -15.88 -8.03
N CYS A 92 -22.01 -14.65 -8.29
CA CYS A 92 -21.26 -13.46 -7.97
C CYS A 92 -21.25 -13.33 -6.44
N PRO A 93 -20.09 -13.49 -5.75
CA PRO A 93 -20.01 -13.43 -4.29
C PRO A 93 -20.28 -12.02 -3.71
N PHE A 94 -20.66 -11.06 -4.55
CA PHE A 94 -20.87 -9.66 -4.21
C PHE A 94 -22.36 -9.24 -4.16
N ALA A 95 -23.28 -10.10 -4.61
CA ALA A 95 -24.71 -9.76 -4.65
C ALA A 95 -25.46 -10.01 -3.33
N ALA A 96 -24.83 -10.67 -2.36
CA ALA A 96 -25.42 -10.94 -1.04
C ALA A 96 -25.19 -9.82 0.00
N ALA A 97 -24.47 -8.75 -0.34
CA ALA A 97 -24.10 -7.69 0.62
C ALA A 97 -24.89 -6.38 0.47
N LEU A 98 -25.92 -6.32 -0.38
CA LEU A 98 -26.79 -5.15 -0.53
C LEU A 98 -28.26 -5.56 -0.41
N GLY A 99 -28.63 -6.00 0.80
CA GLY A 99 -30.00 -6.34 1.13
C GLY A 99 -30.22 -6.29 2.64
N GLY A 100 -30.51 -5.08 3.15
CA GLY A 100 -31.06 -4.91 4.49
C GLY A 100 -30.48 -3.75 5.27
N ALA A 101 -31.05 -2.55 5.08
CA ALA A 101 -31.16 -1.56 6.15
C ALA A 101 -32.24 -0.55 5.76
N GLU A 102 -33.44 -0.86 6.23
CA GLU A 102 -34.57 0.04 6.34
C GLU A 102 -34.17 1.29 7.12
N SER A 103 -34.75 2.43 6.73
CA SER A 103 -34.56 3.77 7.30
C SER A 103 -34.34 3.77 8.82
N ALA A 104 -33.12 4.13 9.23
CA ALA A 104 -32.87 4.76 10.51
C ALA A 104 -32.43 6.21 10.26
N ALA A 105 -33.04 7.11 11.01
CA ALA A 105 -32.88 8.55 11.03
C ALA A 105 -31.43 9.04 10.89
N PRO A 106 -31.18 10.26 10.36
CA PRO A 106 -29.83 10.79 10.23
C PRO A 106 -29.16 10.80 11.61
N ALA A 107 -28.14 9.95 11.74
CA ALA A 107 -27.18 10.04 12.82
C ALA A 107 -26.64 11.46 12.82
N SER A 108 -26.76 12.11 13.97
CA SER A 108 -26.26 13.44 14.25
C SER A 108 -24.87 13.60 13.65
N GLU A 109 -24.67 14.65 12.85
CA GLU A 109 -23.34 15.13 12.51
C GLU A 109 -22.49 15.08 13.79
N PRO A 110 -21.32 14.41 13.81
CA PRO A 110 -20.42 14.57 14.93
C PRO A 110 -20.14 16.06 14.98
N ALA A 111 -20.57 16.71 16.06
CA ALA A 111 -20.39 18.14 16.26
C ALA A 111 -18.95 18.46 15.87
N ALA A 112 -18.78 19.16 14.74
CA ALA A 112 -17.46 19.47 14.22
C ALA A 112 -16.75 20.21 15.35
N MET A 113 -15.74 19.57 15.93
CA MET A 113 -15.14 20.09 17.15
C MET A 113 -14.61 21.49 16.88
N ALA A 114 -14.87 22.41 17.79
CA ALA A 114 -14.50 23.81 17.59
C ALA A 114 -12.97 23.89 17.52
N TRP A 115 -12.44 24.41 16.42
CA TRP A 115 -11.02 24.71 16.26
C TRP A 115 -10.78 26.17 16.60
N GLU A 116 -9.85 26.42 17.53
CA GLU A 116 -9.35 27.77 17.75
C GLU A 116 -8.57 28.25 16.52
N ALA A 117 -8.65 29.55 16.19
CA ALA A 117 -7.97 30.14 15.03
C ALA A 117 -6.46 29.84 15.03
N ALA A 118 -5.85 29.84 16.21
CA ALA A 118 -4.41 29.61 16.36
C ALA A 118 -4.01 28.12 16.20
N ALA A 119 -4.92 27.18 16.50
CA ALA A 119 -4.75 25.76 16.21
C ALA A 119 -4.96 25.47 14.72
N ALA A 120 -5.96 26.10 14.08
CA ALA A 120 -6.21 25.99 12.65
C ALA A 120 -5.02 26.49 11.81
N ALA A 121 -4.43 27.64 12.19
CA ALA A 121 -3.23 28.17 11.53
C ALA A 121 -2.02 27.22 11.60
N ARG A 122 -1.89 26.41 12.67
CA ARG A 122 -0.85 25.37 12.75
C ARG A 122 -1.15 24.20 11.81
N LEU A 123 -2.41 23.79 11.70
CA LEU A 123 -2.85 22.73 10.80
C LEU A 123 -2.59 23.10 9.32
N GLU A 124 -2.68 24.38 8.98
CA GLU A 124 -2.40 24.88 7.62
C GLU A 124 -0.93 24.75 7.21
N ARG A 125 0.02 24.81 8.16
CA ARG A 125 1.45 24.58 7.89
C ARG A 125 1.78 23.13 7.52
N ILE A 126 0.89 22.18 7.82
CA ILE A 126 1.05 20.78 7.43
C ILE A 126 0.83 20.66 5.91
N PRO A 127 1.69 19.90 5.18
CA PRO A 127 1.48 19.62 3.77
C PRO A 127 0.07 19.11 3.47
N GLY A 128 -0.53 19.60 2.39
CA GLY A 128 -1.96 19.42 2.11
C GLY A 128 -2.42 17.96 2.03
N PHE A 129 -1.55 17.04 1.63
CA PHE A 129 -1.88 15.60 1.56
C PHE A 129 -1.95 14.92 2.94
N ILE A 130 -1.26 15.45 3.95
CA ILE A 130 -1.29 14.94 5.33
C ILE A 130 -2.34 15.65 6.19
N ARG A 131 -2.70 16.89 5.82
CA ARG A 131 -3.66 17.73 6.56
C ARG A 131 -4.98 17.02 6.92
N PRO A 132 -5.67 16.26 6.04
CA PRO A 132 -6.90 15.56 6.40
C PRO A 132 -6.67 14.45 7.42
N MET A 133 -5.52 13.76 7.34
CA MET A 133 -5.16 12.71 8.29
C MET A 133 -4.83 13.31 9.67
N ALA A 134 -4.01 14.37 9.70
CA ALA A 134 -3.66 15.08 10.93
C ALA A 134 -4.91 15.64 11.63
N LYS A 135 -5.80 16.31 10.89
CA LYS A 135 -7.05 16.86 11.42
C LYS A 135 -7.88 15.81 12.16
N ARG A 136 -8.14 14.65 11.52
CA ARG A 136 -8.90 13.55 12.13
C ARG A 136 -8.21 12.95 13.35
N SER A 137 -6.88 12.82 13.33
CA SER A 137 -6.13 12.26 14.47
C SER A 137 -6.20 13.20 15.68
N ILE A 138 -6.10 14.50 15.47
CA ILE A 138 -6.21 15.52 16.52
C ILE A 138 -7.64 15.58 17.05
N GLU A 139 -8.64 15.55 16.18
CA GLU A 139 -10.05 15.50 16.60
C GLU A 139 -10.36 14.25 17.42
N ARG A 140 -9.82 13.09 17.03
CA ARG A 140 -9.97 11.87 17.81
C ARG A 140 -9.30 11.98 19.18
N PHE A 141 -8.06 12.46 19.21
CA PHE A 141 -7.31 12.67 20.44
C PHE A 141 -8.06 13.58 21.42
N ALA A 142 -8.62 14.68 20.91
CA ALA A 142 -9.39 15.61 21.72
C ALA A 142 -10.71 15.01 22.20
N ALA A 143 -11.41 14.24 21.37
CA ALA A 143 -12.63 13.53 21.77
C ALA A 143 -12.35 12.48 22.86
N GLU A 144 -11.28 11.69 22.75
CA GLU A 144 -10.88 10.69 23.73
C GLU A 144 -10.53 11.30 25.09
N ARG A 145 -10.01 12.53 25.11
CA ARG A 145 -9.70 13.28 26.34
C ARG A 145 -10.85 14.16 26.83
N GLY A 146 -11.98 14.18 26.12
CA GLY A 146 -13.15 14.99 26.47
C GLY A 146 -12.97 16.50 26.24
N TYR A 147 -12.03 16.91 25.38
CA TYR A 147 -11.86 18.31 25.02
C TYR A 147 -12.96 18.74 24.04
N ALA A 148 -13.71 19.79 24.40
CA ALA A 148 -14.77 20.35 23.55
C ALA A 148 -14.24 21.31 22.46
N THR A 149 -12.99 21.77 22.57
CA THR A 149 -12.37 22.72 21.65
C THR A 149 -10.89 22.39 21.49
N ILE A 150 -10.40 22.41 20.25
CA ILE A 150 -9.00 22.16 19.91
C ILE A 150 -8.23 23.48 20.02
N THR A 151 -7.50 23.62 21.12
CA THR A 151 -6.63 24.77 21.42
C THR A 151 -5.18 24.46 21.06
N GLU A 152 -4.29 25.45 21.20
CA GLU A 152 -2.85 25.22 21.01
C GLU A 152 -2.28 24.17 21.97
N ALA A 153 -2.72 24.16 23.23
CA ALA A 153 -2.26 23.19 24.22
C ALA A 153 -2.62 21.75 23.81
N VAL A 154 -3.82 21.54 23.25
CA VAL A 154 -4.26 20.24 22.73
C VAL A 154 -3.41 19.82 21.52
N MET A 155 -3.02 20.76 20.66
CA MET A 155 -2.12 20.49 19.52
C MET A 155 -0.72 20.08 20.00
N ASP A 156 -0.20 20.75 21.03
CA ASP A 156 1.12 20.45 21.60
C ASP A 156 1.12 19.08 22.29
N GLU A 157 0.08 18.77 23.06
CA GLU A 157 -0.12 17.43 23.64
C GLU A 157 -0.21 16.34 22.57
N ALA A 158 -1.02 16.57 21.52
CA ALA A 158 -1.14 15.62 20.41
C ALA A 158 0.21 15.38 19.72
N ARG A 159 1.04 16.42 19.54
CA ARG A 159 2.36 16.29 18.94
C ARG A 159 3.28 15.36 19.74
N THR A 160 3.26 15.44 21.07
CA THR A 160 4.06 14.54 21.93
C THR A 160 3.66 13.08 21.77
N VAL A 161 2.37 12.80 21.55
CA VAL A 161 1.83 11.46 21.39
C VAL A 161 2.10 10.90 19.98
N PHE A 162 2.02 11.73 18.96
CA PHE A 162 2.22 11.31 17.56
C PHE A 162 3.69 11.34 17.10
N GLY A 163 4.64 11.76 17.96
CA GLY A 163 6.07 11.64 17.71
C GLY A 163 6.60 12.50 16.55
N MET A 164 6.02 13.68 16.35
CA MET A 164 6.54 14.70 15.40
C MET A 164 7.35 15.79 16.09
#